data_AF-A0A7C9P4Q1-F1
#
_entry.id   AF-A0A7C9P4Q1-F1
#
_cell.length_a   1.000
_cell.length_b   1.000
_cell.length_c   1.000
_cell.angle_alpha   90.00
_cell.angle_beta   90.00
_cell.angle_gamma   90.00
#
_symmetry.space_group_name_H-M   'P 1'
#
loop_
_entity.id
_entity.type
_entity.pdbx_description
1 polymer ?
#
loop_
_entity_poly.entity_id
_entity_poly.type
_entity_poly.pdbx_seq_one_letter_code
_entity_poly.pdbx_strand_id
1 'polypeptide(L)'
;MRWRKLLGYVSVPALLVGLTVASPEAKTPYKEPLNKAKTVDELVAMYDSSECVNCHADIAEEWSKSLHARSIFGTGRTIATILTAYKVGLKNFPYAGVKDVKDVRVEHLMFCAKCHLPQLEEAEDSVAQEIIKLAMDYMEGDEKTSAKAQEKLEKLNINCLICHQRNAIIHKWVEGYPERKAVYGSKSGDHPFEKMPKIKHSSAIKEAIFCGQCHGLGPNLELDEPSQCATAYGYYLWSYVAKGGMKSCQDCHMRESGLGHNIQAYRDKKMQEMAVDFHVNAKPIYWRDGTVLKPLIYAIVEIRNKAGHAIPDG
;
A
#
# COMPACT_ATOMS: atom_id res chain seq x y z
N MET A 1 -55.49 43.76 -60.86
CA MET A 1 -56.52 42.72 -61.02
C MET A 1 -56.50 41.85 -59.76
N ARG A 2 -57.68 41.54 -59.26
CA ARG A 2 -58.00 41.03 -57.91
C ARG A 2 -57.87 39.49 -57.91
N TRP A 3 -57.61 38.87 -56.74
CA TRP A 3 -57.90 37.48 -56.28
C TRP A 3 -56.66 36.80 -55.65
N ARG A 4 -56.51 36.65 -54.33
CA ARG A 4 -57.14 35.79 -53.29
C ARG A 4 -56.84 34.28 -53.37
N LYS A 5 -56.22 33.81 -52.26
CA LYS A 5 -56.27 32.50 -51.57
C LYS A 5 -55.57 31.27 -52.19
N LEU A 6 -54.61 30.70 -51.45
CA LEU A 6 -54.79 29.47 -50.66
C LEU A 6 -53.48 29.11 -49.93
N LEU A 7 -53.48 29.29 -48.61
CA LEU A 7 -52.51 28.72 -47.67
C LEU A 7 -52.99 27.30 -47.32
N GLY A 8 -52.25 26.29 -47.76
CA GLY A 8 -52.36 24.92 -47.27
C GLY A 8 -51.18 24.63 -46.35
N TYR A 9 -51.42 24.64 -45.04
CA TYR A 9 -50.48 24.15 -44.05
C TYR A 9 -50.46 22.61 -44.11
N VAL A 10 -49.34 22.04 -44.53
CA VAL A 10 -49.04 20.61 -44.31
C VAL A 10 -48.20 20.52 -43.05
N SER A 11 -48.83 20.14 -41.95
CA SER A 11 -48.15 19.81 -40.69
C SER A 11 -47.45 18.46 -40.83
N VAL A 12 -46.11 18.46 -40.79
CA VAL A 12 -45.31 17.26 -40.62
C VAL A 12 -45.41 16.86 -39.14
N PRO A 13 -45.85 15.64 -38.79
CA PRO A 13 -45.85 15.20 -37.41
C PRO A 13 -44.40 14.93 -37.00
N ALA A 14 -43.89 15.75 -36.08
CA ALA A 14 -42.64 15.47 -35.39
C ALA A 14 -42.84 14.21 -34.53
N LEU A 15 -42.35 13.06 -35.01
CA LEU A 15 -42.15 11.89 -34.17
C LEU A 15 -41.05 12.23 -33.16
N LEU A 16 -41.47 12.75 -32.00
CA LEU A 16 -40.67 12.75 -30.78
C LEU A 16 -40.55 11.30 -30.31
N VAL A 17 -39.54 10.61 -30.82
CA VAL A 17 -39.06 9.37 -30.21
C VAL A 17 -38.47 9.77 -28.86
N GLY A 18 -39.28 9.65 -27.81
CA GLY A 18 -38.84 9.79 -26.44
C GLY A 18 -37.81 8.70 -26.14
N LEU A 19 -36.53 9.01 -26.29
CA LEU A 19 -35.48 8.27 -25.60
C LEU A 19 -35.67 8.55 -24.11
N THR A 20 -36.40 7.67 -23.43
CA THR A 20 -36.28 7.50 -21.99
C THR A 20 -34.90 6.90 -21.75
N VAL A 21 -33.88 7.76 -21.66
CA VAL A 21 -32.62 7.38 -21.03
C VAL A 21 -32.98 7.16 -19.57
N ALA A 22 -33.19 5.90 -19.18
CA ALA A 22 -33.23 5.54 -17.78
C ALA A 22 -31.87 5.96 -17.20
N SER A 23 -31.83 7.12 -16.54
CA SER A 23 -30.68 7.47 -15.70
C SER A 23 -30.52 6.29 -14.74
N PRO A 24 -29.35 5.63 -14.71
CA PRO A 24 -29.09 4.62 -13.69
C PRO A 24 -29.33 5.30 -12.35
N GLU A 25 -30.29 4.80 -11.58
CA GLU A 25 -30.51 5.27 -10.22
C GLU A 25 -29.15 5.28 -9.52
N ALA A 26 -28.75 6.46 -9.06
CA ALA A 26 -27.54 6.61 -8.29
C ALA A 26 -27.67 5.67 -7.07
N LYS A 27 -26.99 4.53 -7.11
CA LYS A 27 -26.86 3.66 -5.94
C LYS A 27 -26.20 4.52 -4.89
N THR A 28 -26.92 4.82 -3.81
CA THR A 28 -26.35 5.54 -2.68
C THR A 28 -25.08 4.80 -2.26
N PRO A 29 -23.92 5.49 -2.16
CA PRO A 29 -22.70 4.85 -1.73
C PRO A 29 -22.92 4.35 -0.31
N TYR A 30 -23.17 3.05 -0.18
CA TYR A 30 -23.30 2.42 1.12
C TYR A 30 -21.89 2.26 1.68
N LYS A 31 -21.38 3.32 2.30
CA LYS A 31 -20.36 3.18 3.33
C LYS A 31 -21.13 2.73 4.56
N GLU A 32 -21.16 1.41 4.83
CA GLU A 32 -21.61 0.95 6.15
C GLU A 32 -20.90 1.78 7.21
N PRO A 33 -21.62 2.38 8.18
CA PRO A 33 -20.97 2.95 9.34
C PRO A 33 -20.17 1.83 9.99
N LEU A 34 -18.84 1.87 9.82
CA LEU A 34 -17.96 0.88 10.42
C LEU A 34 -17.95 1.13 11.92
N ASN A 35 -18.34 0.12 12.69
CA ASN A 35 -18.01 0.08 14.10
C ASN A 35 -16.48 0.11 14.20
N LYS A 36 -15.95 1.17 14.81
CA LYS A 36 -14.52 1.34 14.97
C LYS A 36 -14.00 0.40 16.05
N ALA A 37 -12.82 -0.18 15.82
CA ALA A 37 -12.12 -0.94 16.86
C ALA A 37 -11.73 -0.02 18.02
N LYS A 38 -11.97 -0.45 19.25
CA LYS A 38 -11.63 0.28 20.48
C LYS A 38 -10.34 -0.20 21.12
N THR A 39 -9.91 -1.41 20.77
CA THR A 39 -8.67 -2.04 21.23
C THR A 39 -7.89 -2.63 20.07
N VAL A 40 -6.61 -2.87 20.27
CA VAL A 40 -5.76 -3.60 19.33
C VAL A 40 -6.34 -4.99 19.03
N ASP A 41 -6.86 -5.69 20.03
CA ASP A 41 -7.43 -7.04 19.84
C ASP A 41 -8.70 -7.02 18.98
N GLU A 42 -9.55 -6.00 19.15
CA GLU A 42 -10.70 -5.78 18.27
C GLU A 42 -10.28 -5.48 16.83
N LEU A 43 -9.24 -4.66 16.64
CA LEU A 43 -8.72 -4.34 15.30
C LEU A 43 -8.13 -5.58 14.61
N VAL A 44 -7.41 -6.42 15.37
CA VAL A 44 -6.92 -7.72 14.88
C VAL A 44 -8.10 -8.62 14.49
N ALA A 45 -9.14 -8.71 15.33
CA ALA A 45 -10.32 -9.53 15.06
C ALA A 45 -11.11 -9.08 13.83
N MET A 46 -11.21 -7.76 13.58
CA MET A 46 -11.86 -7.20 12.38
C MET A 46 -11.20 -7.66 11.07
N TYR A 47 -9.93 -8.05 11.15
CA TYR A 47 -9.09 -8.43 10.01
C TYR A 47 -8.49 -9.83 10.18
N ASP A 48 -9.11 -10.69 10.98
CA ASP A 48 -8.61 -12.05 11.18
C ASP A 48 -8.62 -12.85 9.87
N SER A 49 -7.42 -13.22 9.41
CA SER A 49 -7.20 -14.02 8.21
C SER A 49 -6.80 -15.47 8.54
N SER A 50 -7.05 -15.95 9.76
CA SER A 50 -6.74 -17.33 10.19
C SER A 50 -7.31 -18.38 9.23
N GLU A 51 -8.55 -18.21 8.78
CA GLU A 51 -9.19 -19.13 7.83
C GLU A 51 -8.58 -19.08 6.43
N CYS A 52 -8.01 -17.93 6.03
CA CYS A 52 -7.24 -17.83 4.81
C CYS A 52 -6.00 -18.74 4.90
N VAL A 53 -5.32 -18.76 6.05
CA VAL A 53 -4.14 -19.61 6.29
C VAL A 53 -4.49 -21.08 6.23
N ASN A 54 -5.65 -21.48 6.79
CA ASN A 54 -6.11 -22.87 6.79
C ASN A 54 -6.38 -23.39 5.37
N CYS A 55 -7.03 -22.60 4.52
CA CYS A 55 -7.42 -23.02 3.16
C CYS A 55 -6.35 -22.75 2.10
N HIS A 56 -5.46 -21.77 2.32
CA HIS A 56 -4.43 -21.33 1.36
C HIS A 56 -3.02 -21.45 1.96
N ALA A 57 -2.67 -22.63 2.46
CA ALA A 57 -1.44 -22.89 3.20
C ALA A 57 -0.17 -22.46 2.44
N ASP A 58 -0.05 -22.79 1.15
CA ASP A 58 1.14 -22.43 0.36
C ASP A 58 1.33 -20.91 0.26
N ILE A 59 0.22 -20.19 -0.01
CA ILE A 59 0.22 -18.72 -0.08
C ILE A 59 0.51 -18.11 1.29
N ALA A 60 -0.02 -18.70 2.35
CA ALA A 60 0.24 -18.26 3.71
C ALA A 60 1.69 -18.49 4.12
N GLU A 61 2.31 -19.58 3.69
CA GLU A 61 3.73 -19.85 3.91
C GLU A 61 4.60 -18.81 3.19
N GLU A 62 4.30 -18.50 1.93
CA GLU A 62 4.94 -17.40 1.20
C GLU A 62 4.78 -16.06 1.92
N TRP A 63 3.55 -15.72 2.32
CA TRP A 63 3.23 -14.46 2.99
C TRP A 63 3.96 -14.31 4.32
N SER A 64 4.03 -15.37 5.13
CA SER A 64 4.68 -15.36 6.44
C SER A 64 6.16 -14.95 6.38
N LYS A 65 6.82 -15.17 5.23
CA LYS A 65 8.21 -14.79 4.98
C LYS A 65 8.34 -13.31 4.61
N SER A 66 7.25 -12.68 4.14
CA SER A 66 7.22 -11.28 3.71
C SER A 66 7.52 -10.29 4.85
N LEU A 67 7.94 -9.08 4.47
CA LEU A 67 8.00 -7.94 5.40
C LEU A 67 6.62 -7.37 5.69
N HIS A 68 5.64 -7.57 4.79
CA HIS A 68 4.28 -7.09 4.99
C HIS A 68 3.55 -7.84 6.13
N ALA A 69 3.82 -9.14 6.30
CA ALA A 69 3.30 -9.95 7.42
C ALA A 69 3.78 -9.47 8.80
N ARG A 70 4.73 -8.54 8.83
CA ARG A 70 5.28 -7.88 10.02
C ARG A 70 5.31 -6.37 9.81
N SER A 71 4.35 -5.79 9.09
CA SER A 71 4.43 -4.43 8.57
C SER A 71 4.68 -3.35 9.63
N ILE A 72 3.98 -3.39 10.78
CA ILE A 72 4.15 -2.39 11.85
C ILE A 72 5.35 -2.67 12.75
N PHE A 73 5.71 -3.95 12.91
CA PHE A 73 6.80 -4.36 13.80
C PHE A 73 8.15 -4.37 13.09
N GLY A 74 8.19 -4.95 11.89
CA GLY A 74 9.35 -5.12 11.04
C GLY A 74 10.33 -6.10 11.66
N THR A 75 11.52 -5.61 12.01
CA THR A 75 12.51 -6.30 12.84
C THR A 75 12.59 -5.67 14.24
N GLY A 76 11.48 -5.12 14.74
CA GLY A 76 11.43 -4.19 15.88
C GLY A 76 11.76 -2.74 15.50
N ARG A 77 12.51 -2.53 14.40
CA ARG A 77 12.92 -1.19 13.95
C ARG A 77 11.75 -0.29 13.54
N THR A 78 10.71 -0.85 12.91
CA THR A 78 9.55 -0.05 12.46
C THR A 78 8.80 0.52 13.65
N ILE A 79 8.46 -0.32 14.64
CA ILE A 79 7.75 0.14 15.83
C ILE A 79 8.62 1.08 16.69
N ALA A 80 9.94 0.87 16.75
CA ALA A 80 10.87 1.80 17.38
C ALA A 80 10.89 3.19 16.69
N THR A 81 10.76 3.20 15.35
CA THR A 81 10.66 4.44 14.56
C THR A 81 9.35 5.16 14.83
N ILE A 82 8.23 4.43 14.92
CA ILE A 82 6.92 5.00 15.31
C ILE A 82 7.02 5.63 16.72
N LEU A 83 7.67 4.96 17.67
CA LEU A 83 7.88 5.50 19.01
C LEU A 83 8.74 6.78 18.99
N THR A 84 9.79 6.79 18.16
CA THR A 84 10.64 7.98 18.00
C THR A 84 9.86 9.12 17.38
N ALA A 85 9.01 8.85 16.38
CA ALA A 85 8.17 9.85 15.77
C ALA A 85 7.15 10.44 16.78
N TYR A 86 6.64 9.64 17.71
CA TYR A 86 5.87 10.15 18.84
C TYR A 86 6.72 11.01 19.79
N LYS A 87 7.86 10.50 20.29
CA LYS A 87 8.69 11.16 21.30
C LYS A 87 9.34 12.44 20.82
N VAL A 88 9.82 12.45 19.57
CA VAL A 88 10.66 13.51 19.00
C VAL A 88 9.86 14.37 18.01
N GLY A 89 8.90 13.80 17.29
CA GLY A 89 8.05 14.53 16.35
C GLY A 89 6.82 15.09 17.04
N LEU A 90 5.79 14.25 17.21
CA LEU A 90 4.45 14.67 17.68
C LEU A 90 4.48 15.50 18.96
N LYS A 91 5.33 15.14 19.94
CA LYS A 91 5.46 15.90 21.19
C LYS A 91 6.09 17.29 21.04
N ASN A 92 6.82 17.54 19.96
CA ASN A 92 7.52 18.80 19.70
C ASN A 92 6.90 19.63 18.57
N PHE A 93 5.96 19.06 17.80
CA PHE A 93 5.26 19.79 16.76
C PHE A 93 4.26 20.78 17.39
N PRO A 94 4.40 22.10 17.16
CA PRO A 94 3.62 23.12 17.88
C PRO A 94 2.11 22.99 17.70
N TYR A 95 1.66 22.41 16.59
CA TYR A 95 0.25 22.29 16.22
C TYR A 95 -0.29 20.86 16.27
N ALA A 96 0.52 19.86 16.66
CA ALA A 96 0.06 18.48 16.79
C ALA A 96 -0.83 18.26 18.02
N GLY A 97 -0.76 19.14 19.03
CA GLY A 97 -1.57 19.01 20.25
C GLY A 97 -1.24 17.79 21.12
N VAL A 98 -0.17 17.05 20.81
CA VAL A 98 0.25 15.86 21.55
C VAL A 98 1.23 16.24 22.65
N LYS A 99 0.86 16.04 23.93
CA LYS A 99 1.78 16.20 25.07
C LYS A 99 2.10 14.86 25.70
N ASP A 100 1.08 14.01 25.82
CA ASP A 100 1.16 12.67 26.37
C ASP A 100 0.41 11.66 25.49
N VAL A 101 0.52 10.37 25.84
CA VAL A 101 -0.06 9.27 25.06
C VAL A 101 -1.57 9.46 24.88
N LYS A 102 -2.30 9.96 25.88
CA LYS A 102 -3.76 10.19 25.81
C LYS A 102 -4.19 11.21 24.75
N ASP A 103 -3.28 12.05 24.28
CA ASP A 103 -3.53 13.06 23.26
C ASP A 103 -3.28 12.50 21.84
N VAL A 104 -2.70 11.29 21.75
CA VAL A 104 -2.50 10.59 20.48
C VAL A 104 -3.86 10.18 19.92
N ARG A 105 -4.01 10.42 18.61
CA ARG A 105 -5.19 10.12 17.81
C ARG A 105 -4.78 9.27 16.62
N VAL A 106 -5.75 8.65 15.96
CA VAL A 106 -5.51 7.89 14.72
C VAL A 106 -4.79 8.75 13.69
N GLU A 107 -5.25 9.99 13.49
CA GLU A 107 -4.66 10.95 12.53
C GLU A 107 -3.17 11.19 12.79
N HIS A 108 -2.76 11.27 14.06
CA HIS A 108 -1.36 11.46 14.44
C HIS A 108 -0.46 10.28 14.05
N LEU A 109 -0.99 9.07 13.87
CA LEU A 109 -0.18 7.92 13.47
C LEU A 109 -0.28 7.61 11.97
N MET A 110 -1.24 8.20 11.25
CA MET A 110 -1.49 7.86 9.84
C MET A 110 -0.31 8.15 8.92
N PHE A 111 0.56 9.11 9.25
CA PHE A 111 1.78 9.35 8.45
C PHE A 111 2.75 8.16 8.46
N CYS A 112 2.68 7.25 9.44
CA CYS A 112 3.34 5.94 9.41
C CYS A 112 2.36 4.81 9.04
N ALA A 113 1.16 4.83 9.63
CA ALA A 113 0.21 3.73 9.57
C ALA A 113 -0.46 3.59 8.19
N LYS A 114 -0.53 4.65 7.36
CA LYS A 114 -1.06 4.55 5.98
C LYS A 114 -0.44 3.39 5.21
N CYS A 115 0.86 3.14 5.40
CA CYS A 115 1.58 2.08 4.71
C CYS A 115 1.94 0.89 5.60
N HIS A 116 2.06 1.08 6.91
CA HIS A 116 2.49 0.02 7.84
C HIS A 116 1.34 -0.64 8.61
N LEU A 117 0.17 -0.01 8.69
CA LEU A 117 -1.04 -0.52 9.35
C LEU A 117 -2.30 0.21 8.81
N PRO A 118 -2.62 0.10 7.50
CA PRO A 118 -3.67 0.90 6.88
C PRO A 118 -5.04 0.73 7.56
N GLN A 119 -5.30 -0.42 8.17
CA GLN A 119 -6.52 -0.68 8.93
C GLN A 119 -6.72 0.23 10.15
N LEU A 120 -5.71 0.97 10.60
CA LEU A 120 -5.84 1.90 11.73
C LEU A 120 -6.90 2.99 11.49
N GLU A 121 -7.19 3.35 10.24
CA GLU A 121 -8.25 4.31 9.89
C GLU A 121 -9.64 3.89 10.41
N GLU A 122 -9.81 2.60 10.70
CA GLU A 122 -11.07 2.01 11.18
C GLU A 122 -11.07 1.77 12.68
N ALA A 123 -10.16 2.41 13.41
CA ALA A 123 -10.08 2.38 14.85
C ALA A 123 -10.51 3.71 15.50
N GLU A 124 -10.78 3.64 16.79
CA GLU A 124 -10.84 4.80 17.68
C GLU A 124 -9.43 5.18 18.14
N ASP A 125 -9.29 6.41 18.64
CA ASP A 125 -8.01 6.94 19.12
C ASP A 125 -7.38 6.08 20.22
N SER A 126 -8.20 5.39 21.02
CA SER A 126 -7.73 4.45 22.04
C SER A 126 -6.79 3.37 21.49
N VAL A 127 -6.97 2.93 20.24
CA VAL A 127 -6.08 1.96 19.60
C VAL A 127 -4.73 2.58 19.25
N ALA A 128 -4.72 3.82 18.74
CA ALA A 128 -3.47 4.54 18.48
C ALA A 128 -2.68 4.75 19.78
N GLN A 129 -3.37 5.07 20.88
CA GLN A 129 -2.80 5.20 22.21
C GLN A 129 -2.23 3.87 22.73
N GLU A 130 -2.96 2.77 22.53
CA GLU A 130 -2.52 1.42 22.89
C GLU A 130 -1.27 1.01 22.11
N ILE A 131 -1.20 1.29 20.80
CA ILE A 131 -0.02 1.02 19.97
C ILE A 131 1.21 1.75 20.51
N ILE A 132 1.09 3.02 20.89
CA ILE A 132 2.22 3.77 21.48
C ILE A 132 2.65 3.19 22.83
N LYS A 133 1.71 2.76 23.68
CA LYS A 133 2.04 2.08 24.94
C LYS A 133 2.79 0.77 24.68
N LEU A 134 2.31 -0.05 23.75
CA LEU A 134 2.99 -1.28 23.35
C LEU A 134 4.39 -1.01 22.79
N ALA A 135 4.56 0.07 22.02
CA ALA A 135 5.87 0.47 21.53
C ALA A 135 6.83 0.86 22.68
N MET A 136 6.34 1.59 23.69
CA MET A 136 7.10 1.91 24.90
C MET A 136 7.44 0.64 25.69
N ASP A 137 6.45 -0.23 25.94
CA ASP A 137 6.63 -1.50 26.64
C ASP A 137 7.67 -2.40 25.94
N TYR A 138 7.67 -2.41 24.60
CA TYR A 138 8.66 -3.13 23.80
C TYR A 138 10.08 -2.56 23.94
N MET A 139 10.22 -1.23 23.89
CA MET A 139 11.53 -0.55 23.82
C MET A 139 12.15 -0.27 25.19
N GLU A 140 11.33 -0.08 26.23
CA GLU A 140 11.74 0.40 27.56
C GLU A 140 11.34 -0.55 28.69
N GLY A 141 10.48 -1.54 28.42
CA GLY A 141 10.06 -2.53 29.41
C GLY A 141 11.16 -3.55 29.73
N ASP A 142 10.95 -4.29 30.82
CA ASP A 142 11.75 -5.48 31.11
C ASP A 142 11.53 -6.58 30.05
N GLU A 143 12.35 -7.63 30.07
CA GLU A 143 12.30 -8.72 29.08
C GLU A 143 10.88 -9.32 28.91
N LYS A 144 10.16 -9.48 30.02
CA LYS A 144 8.82 -10.06 30.03
C LYS A 144 7.78 -9.10 29.44
N THR A 145 7.88 -7.82 29.76
CA THR A 145 7.00 -6.75 29.26
C THR A 145 7.24 -6.54 27.77
N SER A 146 8.51 -6.50 27.37
CA SER A 146 8.92 -6.37 25.98
C SER A 146 8.43 -7.54 25.12
N ALA A 147 8.60 -8.78 25.58
CA ALA A 147 8.13 -9.97 24.88
C ALA A 147 6.60 -9.98 24.67
N LYS A 148 5.83 -9.58 25.69
CA LYS A 148 4.36 -9.48 25.59
C LYS A 148 3.93 -8.39 24.61
N ALA A 149 4.61 -7.24 24.64
CA ALA A 149 4.34 -6.15 23.72
C ALA A 149 4.63 -6.57 22.27
N GLN A 150 5.76 -7.25 22.05
CA GLN A 150 6.11 -7.83 20.75
C GLN A 150 5.03 -8.79 20.25
N GLU A 151 4.59 -9.75 21.06
CA GLU A 151 3.56 -10.73 20.67
C GLU A 151 2.26 -10.03 20.21
N LYS A 152 1.88 -8.95 20.89
CA LYS A 152 0.68 -8.18 20.54
C LYS A 152 0.88 -7.34 19.27
N LEU A 153 2.04 -6.70 19.12
CA LEU A 153 2.39 -5.89 17.96
C LEU A 153 2.55 -6.72 16.67
N GLU A 154 3.05 -7.96 16.76
CA GLU A 154 3.21 -8.83 15.58
C GLU A 154 1.88 -9.30 14.99
N LYS A 155 0.80 -9.33 15.80
CA LYS A 155 -0.56 -9.61 15.32
C LYS A 155 -1.12 -8.47 14.47
N LEU A 156 -0.61 -7.25 14.65
CA LEU A 156 -0.94 -6.09 13.83
C LEU A 156 -0.07 -6.09 12.57
N ASN A 157 -0.60 -6.55 11.45
CA ASN A 157 0.14 -6.59 10.20
C ASN A 157 -0.77 -6.32 9.00
N ILE A 158 -0.14 -6.13 7.84
CA ILE A 158 -0.82 -6.31 6.57
C ILE A 158 -1.01 -7.82 6.43
N ASN A 159 -2.25 -8.23 6.18
CA ASN A 159 -2.61 -9.63 5.96
C ASN A 159 -3.47 -9.78 4.70
N CYS A 160 -3.98 -11.01 4.49
CA CYS A 160 -4.80 -11.36 3.33
C CYS A 160 -5.97 -10.39 3.14
N LEU A 161 -6.68 -10.02 4.21
CA LEU A 161 -7.87 -9.17 4.14
C LEU A 161 -7.54 -7.69 3.93
N ILE A 162 -6.33 -7.25 4.28
CA ILE A 162 -5.92 -5.88 3.92
C ILE A 162 -5.86 -5.72 2.41
N CYS A 163 -5.30 -6.71 1.71
CA CYS A 163 -5.15 -6.68 0.25
C CYS A 163 -6.41 -7.14 -0.49
N HIS A 164 -6.96 -8.29 -0.09
CA HIS A 164 -8.09 -8.96 -0.75
C HIS A 164 -9.46 -8.52 -0.20
N GLN A 165 -9.52 -7.49 0.64
CA GLN A 165 -10.79 -6.90 1.06
C GLN A 165 -10.65 -5.38 1.22
N ARG A 166 -10.00 -4.89 2.27
CA ARG A 166 -9.96 -3.46 2.63
C ARG A 166 -9.50 -2.55 1.48
N ASN A 167 -8.35 -2.88 0.89
CA ASN A 167 -7.70 -2.05 -0.13
C ASN A 167 -7.99 -2.55 -1.55
N ALA A 168 -8.87 -3.54 -1.70
CA ALA A 168 -9.11 -4.19 -2.97
C ALA A 168 -9.77 -3.28 -4.01
N ILE A 169 -10.48 -2.23 -3.56
CA ILE A 169 -11.19 -1.29 -4.43
C ILE A 169 -10.63 0.12 -4.28
N ILE A 170 -10.10 0.65 -5.38
CA ILE A 170 -9.54 2.00 -5.46
C ILE A 170 -10.58 2.99 -5.99
N HIS A 171 -11.26 2.65 -7.10
CA HIS A 171 -12.24 3.54 -7.73
C HIS A 171 -13.62 3.37 -7.10
N LYS A 172 -13.73 3.72 -5.80
CA LYS A 172 -14.92 3.45 -4.97
C LYS A 172 -16.23 4.02 -5.52
N TRP A 173 -16.18 5.12 -6.28
CA TRP A 173 -17.36 5.73 -6.88
C TRP A 173 -17.83 5.02 -8.15
N VAL A 174 -17.00 4.16 -8.73
CA VAL A 174 -17.32 3.34 -9.91
C VAL A 174 -17.61 1.89 -9.50
N GLU A 175 -16.77 1.35 -8.61
CA GLU A 175 -16.80 -0.07 -8.22
C GLU A 175 -17.55 -0.34 -6.92
N GLY A 176 -17.95 0.71 -6.18
CA GLY A 176 -18.52 0.61 -4.84
C GLY A 176 -17.46 0.53 -3.75
N TYR A 177 -17.90 0.32 -2.51
CA TYR A 177 -17.00 0.14 -1.37
C TYR A 177 -16.71 -1.35 -1.13
N PRO A 178 -15.56 -1.71 -0.55
CA PRO A 178 -15.27 -3.08 -0.17
C PRO A 178 -16.33 -3.68 0.77
N GLU A 179 -16.75 -4.91 0.48
CA GLU A 179 -17.72 -5.66 1.28
C GLU A 179 -17.04 -6.62 2.26
N ARG A 180 -17.47 -6.61 3.53
CA ARG A 180 -16.90 -7.44 4.61
C ARG A 180 -17.08 -8.94 4.44
N LYS A 181 -18.13 -9.35 3.74
CA LYS A 181 -18.45 -10.76 3.45
C LYS A 181 -17.96 -11.19 2.06
N ALA A 182 -17.04 -10.43 1.46
CA ALA A 182 -16.44 -10.77 0.19
C ALA A 182 -14.92 -10.72 0.28
N VAL A 183 -14.30 -11.56 -0.54
CA VAL A 183 -12.88 -11.46 -0.90
C VAL A 183 -12.78 -11.02 -2.35
N TYR A 184 -11.74 -10.27 -2.67
CA TYR A 184 -11.54 -9.68 -3.97
C TYR A 184 -10.33 -10.28 -4.66
N GLY A 185 -10.47 -10.53 -5.95
CA GLY A 185 -9.42 -11.07 -6.77
C GLY A 185 -9.64 -10.72 -8.23
N SER A 186 -8.99 -11.47 -9.11
CA SER A 186 -9.10 -11.21 -10.54
C SER A 186 -10.33 -11.80 -11.22
N LYS A 187 -11.14 -12.57 -10.48
CA LYS A 187 -12.34 -13.25 -10.96
C LYS A 187 -13.48 -13.01 -9.98
N SER A 188 -14.70 -13.21 -10.45
CA SER A 188 -15.90 -13.26 -9.61
C SER A 188 -16.36 -14.71 -9.46
N GLY A 189 -17.00 -15.04 -8.35
CA GLY A 189 -17.54 -16.38 -8.12
C GLY A 189 -18.00 -16.59 -6.68
N ASP A 190 -18.31 -17.85 -6.37
CA ASP A 190 -18.57 -18.28 -5.01
C ASP A 190 -17.27 -18.60 -4.29
N HIS A 191 -17.28 -18.43 -2.97
CA HIS A 191 -16.17 -18.78 -2.09
C HIS A 191 -16.70 -19.75 -1.02
N PRO A 192 -15.99 -20.85 -0.74
CA PRO A 192 -16.52 -21.94 0.09
C PRO A 192 -16.64 -21.59 1.58
N PHE A 193 -16.00 -20.50 2.03
CA PHE A 193 -16.06 -20.08 3.42
C PHE A 193 -17.35 -19.29 3.71
N GLU A 194 -18.17 -19.78 4.64
CA GLU A 194 -19.50 -19.24 4.95
C GLU A 194 -19.50 -17.76 5.33
N LYS A 195 -18.48 -17.28 6.07
CA LYS A 195 -18.40 -15.86 6.48
C LYS A 195 -18.02 -14.94 5.32
N MET A 196 -17.41 -15.48 4.26
CA MET A 196 -17.04 -14.75 3.05
C MET A 196 -17.44 -15.56 1.83
N PRO A 197 -18.74 -15.70 1.52
CA PRO A 197 -19.22 -16.67 0.53
C PRO A 197 -19.02 -16.23 -0.92
N LYS A 198 -18.44 -15.06 -1.16
CA LYS A 198 -18.30 -14.46 -2.50
C LYS A 198 -16.88 -14.01 -2.80
N ILE A 199 -16.42 -14.35 -4.00
CA ILE A 199 -15.27 -13.74 -4.65
C ILE A 199 -15.79 -12.64 -5.58
N LYS A 200 -15.27 -11.43 -5.46
CA LYS A 200 -15.57 -10.29 -6.33
C LYS A 200 -14.38 -9.88 -7.16
N HIS A 201 -14.64 -9.40 -8.37
CA HIS A 201 -13.60 -8.83 -9.21
C HIS A 201 -13.12 -7.48 -8.64
N SER A 202 -11.80 -7.31 -8.55
CA SER A 202 -11.12 -6.02 -8.39
C SER A 202 -10.41 -5.68 -9.68
N SER A 203 -10.70 -4.50 -10.23
CA SER A 203 -10.01 -4.01 -11.42
C SER A 203 -8.54 -3.65 -11.13
N ALA A 204 -8.21 -3.30 -9.89
CA ALA A 204 -6.91 -2.80 -9.50
C ALA A 204 -5.91 -3.88 -9.09
N ILE A 205 -6.35 -5.03 -8.53
CA ILE A 205 -5.45 -5.95 -7.80
C ILE A 205 -4.29 -6.54 -8.64
N LYS A 206 -4.45 -6.58 -9.98
CA LYS A 206 -3.41 -7.02 -10.93
C LYS A 206 -2.52 -5.88 -11.46
N GLU A 207 -2.93 -4.65 -11.21
CA GLU A 207 -2.33 -3.43 -11.74
C GLU A 207 -1.38 -2.79 -10.72
N ALA A 208 -0.36 -2.08 -11.21
CA ALA A 208 0.65 -1.43 -10.37
C ALA A 208 0.05 -0.40 -9.38
N ILE A 209 -1.07 0.23 -9.75
CA ILE A 209 -1.78 1.20 -8.90
C ILE A 209 -2.25 0.60 -7.56
N PHE A 210 -2.48 -0.71 -7.50
CA PHE A 210 -2.81 -1.39 -6.25
C PHE A 210 -1.69 -1.30 -5.23
N CYS A 211 -0.45 -1.58 -5.65
CA CYS A 211 0.74 -1.41 -4.82
C CYS A 211 1.00 0.08 -4.50
N GLY A 212 0.65 0.97 -5.44
CA GLY A 212 0.77 2.42 -5.31
C GLY A 212 -0.06 3.05 -4.19
N GLN A 213 -1.02 2.33 -3.60
CA GLN A 213 -1.75 2.80 -2.41
C GLN A 213 -0.82 3.02 -1.21
N CYS A 214 0.27 2.25 -1.12
CA CYS A 214 1.26 2.34 -0.04
C CYS A 214 2.66 2.71 -0.55
N HIS A 215 3.05 2.21 -1.73
CA HIS A 215 4.33 2.52 -2.37
C HIS A 215 4.24 3.80 -3.20
N GLY A 216 3.78 4.90 -2.59
CA GLY A 216 3.14 6.04 -3.25
C GLY A 216 3.93 6.83 -4.30
N LEU A 217 3.34 7.97 -4.66
CA LEU A 217 3.86 8.89 -5.68
C LEU A 217 4.96 9.81 -5.12
N GLY A 218 5.02 10.02 -3.81
CA GLY A 218 5.80 11.11 -3.22
C GLY A 218 5.42 11.31 -1.76
N PRO A 219 5.68 12.51 -1.20
CA PRO A 219 5.14 12.87 0.11
C PRO A 219 3.63 12.69 0.17
N ASN A 220 3.12 12.19 1.30
CA ASN A 220 1.69 12.02 1.57
C ASN A 220 1.02 13.38 1.87
N LEU A 221 0.92 14.24 0.85
CA LEU A 221 0.39 15.61 0.96
C LEU A 221 -1.10 15.66 1.31
N GLU A 222 -1.79 14.52 1.30
CA GLU A 222 -3.18 14.41 1.78
C GLU A 222 -3.30 14.32 3.30
N LEU A 223 -2.19 14.16 4.04
CA LEU A 223 -2.17 14.11 5.50
C LEU A 223 -1.76 15.46 6.08
N ASP A 224 -2.25 15.76 7.28
CA ASP A 224 -1.92 17.01 7.99
C ASP A 224 -0.41 17.14 8.29
N GLU A 225 0.27 16.02 8.51
CA GLU A 225 1.72 15.94 8.58
C GLU A 225 2.22 15.01 7.46
N PRO A 226 2.65 15.57 6.31
CA PRO A 226 3.14 14.78 5.20
C PRO A 226 4.43 14.05 5.56
N SER A 227 4.42 12.73 5.40
CA SER A 227 5.63 11.91 5.43
C SER A 227 6.05 11.52 4.02
N GLN A 228 7.36 11.44 3.77
CA GLN A 228 7.90 10.83 2.57
C GLN A 228 8.65 9.55 2.94
N CYS A 229 8.02 8.41 2.68
CA CYS A 229 8.61 7.09 2.94
C CYS A 229 8.81 6.28 1.66
N ALA A 230 7.80 6.20 0.79
CA ALA A 230 7.88 5.40 -0.44
C ALA A 230 7.55 6.24 -1.68
N THR A 231 8.40 6.17 -2.70
CA THR A 231 8.21 6.88 -3.97
C THR A 231 8.14 5.95 -5.19
N ALA A 232 8.14 4.64 -4.96
CA ALA A 232 8.30 3.64 -6.00
C ALA A 232 7.23 3.70 -7.09
N TYR A 233 5.95 3.92 -6.75
CA TYR A 233 4.88 4.04 -7.74
C TYR A 233 5.00 5.33 -8.54
N GLY A 234 5.45 6.41 -7.89
CA GLY A 234 5.79 7.65 -8.58
C GLY A 234 6.86 7.42 -9.64
N TYR A 235 8.02 6.90 -9.23
CA TYR A 235 9.10 6.61 -10.17
C TYR A 235 8.66 5.64 -11.27
N TYR A 236 7.89 4.61 -10.90
CA TYR A 236 7.32 3.66 -11.85
C TYR A 236 6.55 4.37 -12.96
N LEU A 237 5.66 5.32 -12.62
CA LEU A 237 4.91 6.08 -13.62
C LEU A 237 5.82 7.01 -14.44
N TRP A 238 6.62 7.84 -13.77
CA TRP A 238 7.28 8.97 -14.43
C TRP A 238 8.61 8.64 -15.09
N SER A 239 9.22 7.51 -14.73
CA SER A 239 10.49 7.07 -15.32
C SER A 239 10.33 5.76 -16.08
N TYR A 240 9.74 4.73 -15.48
CA TYR A 240 9.68 3.42 -16.13
C TYR A 240 8.61 3.37 -17.22
N VAL A 241 7.34 3.63 -16.89
CA VAL A 241 6.23 3.62 -17.85
C VAL A 241 6.43 4.71 -18.91
N ALA A 242 6.83 5.92 -18.51
CA ALA A 242 7.10 7.02 -19.45
C ALA A 242 8.19 6.70 -20.49
N LYS A 243 9.10 5.75 -20.20
CA LYS A 243 10.15 5.29 -21.13
C LYS A 243 9.76 3.99 -21.87
N GLY A 244 8.49 3.60 -21.84
CA GLY A 244 7.98 2.41 -22.52
C GLY A 244 8.05 1.12 -21.70
N GLY A 245 8.25 1.21 -20.39
CA GLY A 245 8.11 0.07 -19.49
C GLY A 245 6.68 -0.46 -19.46
N MET A 246 6.51 -1.78 -19.54
CA MET A 246 5.19 -2.43 -19.67
C MET A 246 4.86 -3.42 -18.54
N LYS A 247 5.83 -3.75 -17.68
CA LYS A 247 5.62 -4.73 -16.59
C LYS A 247 5.03 -4.04 -15.37
N SER A 248 4.06 -4.66 -14.70
CA SER A 248 3.54 -4.17 -13.43
C SER A 248 4.46 -4.48 -12.25
N CYS A 249 4.18 -3.90 -11.08
CA CYS A 249 4.87 -4.26 -9.84
C CYS A 249 4.79 -5.77 -9.58
N GLN A 250 3.60 -6.36 -9.81
CA GLN A 250 3.33 -7.78 -9.60
C GLN A 250 4.06 -8.67 -10.63
N ASP A 251 4.29 -8.20 -11.86
CA ASP A 251 5.12 -8.93 -12.83
C ASP A 251 6.53 -9.16 -12.27
N CYS A 252 7.18 -8.09 -11.81
CA CYS A 252 8.55 -8.18 -11.32
C CYS A 252 8.64 -8.82 -9.92
N HIS A 253 7.84 -8.36 -8.95
CA HIS A 253 8.00 -8.74 -7.54
C HIS A 253 7.32 -10.05 -7.15
N MET A 254 6.35 -10.54 -7.93
CA MET A 254 5.63 -11.78 -7.62
C MET A 254 5.88 -12.88 -8.66
N ARG A 255 5.78 -12.56 -9.96
CA ARG A 255 5.80 -13.55 -11.05
C ARG A 255 7.22 -13.90 -11.50
N GLU A 256 7.98 -12.93 -12.00
CA GLU A 256 9.33 -13.15 -12.55
C GLU A 256 10.35 -13.48 -11.45
N SER A 257 10.21 -12.84 -10.29
CA SER A 257 10.95 -13.20 -9.08
C SER A 257 10.62 -14.62 -8.59
N GLY A 258 9.47 -15.20 -8.98
CA GLY A 258 9.00 -16.48 -8.45
C GLY A 258 8.78 -16.47 -6.93
N LEU A 259 8.63 -15.29 -6.32
CA LEU A 259 8.45 -15.13 -4.87
C LEU A 259 6.98 -15.17 -4.45
N GLY A 260 6.04 -15.07 -5.40
CA GLY A 260 4.61 -15.10 -5.09
C GLY A 260 4.23 -14.03 -4.05
N HIS A 261 3.62 -14.46 -2.95
CA HIS A 261 3.19 -13.59 -1.84
C HIS A 261 4.31 -13.25 -0.84
N ASN A 262 5.55 -13.73 -1.04
CA ASN A 262 6.68 -13.31 -0.22
C ASN A 262 7.07 -11.84 -0.50
N ILE A 263 6.92 -11.37 -1.75
CA ILE A 263 7.06 -9.96 -2.18
C ILE A 263 8.28 -9.26 -1.55
N GLN A 264 9.47 -9.79 -1.80
CA GLN A 264 10.71 -9.26 -1.22
C GLN A 264 11.30 -8.10 -2.06
N ALA A 265 12.29 -7.45 -1.45
CA ALA A 265 13.09 -6.39 -2.05
C ALA A 265 14.58 -6.67 -1.82
N TYR A 266 15.37 -5.65 -1.45
CA TYR A 266 16.83 -5.69 -1.40
C TYR A 266 17.46 -6.77 -0.49
N ARG A 267 16.69 -7.39 0.43
CA ARG A 267 17.20 -8.46 1.30
C ARG A 267 17.22 -9.84 0.63
N ASP A 268 16.51 -9.97 -0.50
CA ASP A 268 16.47 -11.20 -1.27
C ASP A 268 17.51 -11.18 -2.39
N LYS A 269 18.28 -12.26 -2.49
CA LYS A 269 19.39 -12.34 -3.46
C LYS A 269 18.88 -12.30 -4.91
N LYS A 270 17.77 -12.97 -5.20
CA LYS A 270 17.19 -12.97 -6.55
C LYS A 270 16.72 -11.58 -6.93
N MET A 271 16.13 -10.84 -5.99
CA MET A 271 15.78 -9.43 -6.21
C MET A 271 17.00 -8.55 -6.47
N GLN A 272 18.11 -8.75 -5.75
CA GLN A 272 19.36 -8.02 -6.01
C GLN A 272 19.89 -8.28 -7.43
N GLU A 273 19.94 -9.55 -7.86
CA GLU A 273 20.40 -9.98 -9.19
C GLU A 273 19.48 -9.47 -10.32
N MET A 274 18.18 -9.39 -10.07
CA MET A 274 17.22 -8.82 -11.01
C MET A 274 17.37 -7.30 -11.16
N ALA A 275 17.65 -6.61 -10.05
CA ALA A 275 17.56 -5.16 -9.95
C ALA A 275 18.82 -4.41 -10.40
N VAL A 276 20.01 -4.97 -10.17
CA VAL A 276 21.28 -4.28 -10.45
C VAL A 276 22.19 -5.15 -11.29
N ASP A 277 22.73 -4.56 -12.35
CA ASP A 277 23.84 -5.12 -13.12
C ASP A 277 25.12 -4.36 -12.77
N PHE A 278 26.19 -5.09 -12.44
CA PHE A 278 27.40 -4.53 -11.83
C PHE A 278 28.64 -5.09 -12.54
N HIS A 279 29.37 -4.21 -13.23
CA HIS A 279 30.57 -4.56 -13.98
C HIS A 279 31.77 -3.76 -13.47
N VAL A 280 32.89 -4.45 -13.24
CA VAL A 280 34.15 -3.83 -12.83
C VAL A 280 35.22 -4.16 -13.84
N ASN A 281 35.85 -3.13 -14.41
CA ASN A 281 37.04 -3.25 -15.22
C ASN A 281 38.20 -2.61 -14.47
N ALA A 282 39.20 -3.41 -14.11
CA ALA A 282 40.36 -2.94 -13.37
C ALA A 282 41.65 -3.26 -14.14
N LYS A 283 42.57 -2.28 -14.18
CA LYS A 283 43.92 -2.47 -14.71
C LYS A 283 44.97 -1.85 -13.80
N PRO A 284 46.15 -2.48 -13.65
CA PRO A 284 47.26 -1.85 -12.97
C PRO A 284 47.76 -0.66 -13.79
N ILE A 285 48.13 0.41 -13.11
CA ILE A 285 48.80 1.57 -13.69
C ILE A 285 49.99 1.96 -12.81
N TYR A 286 50.99 2.62 -13.39
CA TYR A 286 52.01 3.33 -12.62
C TYR A 286 51.71 4.82 -12.69
N TRP A 287 51.41 5.41 -11.54
CA TRP A 287 51.21 6.85 -11.41
C TRP A 287 52.50 7.51 -10.97
N ARG A 288 52.91 8.56 -11.67
CA ARG A 288 54.10 9.33 -11.34
C ARG A 288 53.70 10.59 -10.60
N ASP A 289 54.19 10.71 -9.37
CA ASP A 289 54.03 11.87 -8.51
C ASP A 289 55.41 12.51 -8.31
N GLY A 290 55.74 13.47 -9.17
CA GLY A 290 57.09 14.05 -9.26
C GLY A 290 58.14 13.00 -9.68
N THR A 291 59.08 12.68 -8.79
CA THR A 291 60.13 11.67 -9.01
C THR A 291 59.74 10.28 -8.50
N VAL A 292 58.61 10.12 -7.82
CA VAL A 292 58.19 8.85 -7.23
C VAL A 292 57.20 8.13 -8.16
N LEU A 293 57.51 6.89 -8.53
CA LEU A 293 56.59 5.98 -9.22
C LEU A 293 55.80 5.18 -8.18
N LYS A 294 54.47 5.32 -8.20
CA LYS A 294 53.54 4.61 -7.31
C LYS A 294 52.70 3.63 -8.15
N PRO A 295 52.72 2.32 -7.86
CA PRO A 295 51.77 1.40 -8.48
C PRO A 295 50.36 1.70 -7.95
N LEU A 296 49.39 1.86 -8.84
CA LEU A 296 47.98 2.03 -8.52
C LEU A 296 47.13 1.03 -9.33
N ILE A 297 45.87 0.89 -8.92
CA ILE A 297 44.85 0.20 -9.72
C ILE A 297 43.88 1.26 -10.23
N TYR A 298 43.70 1.31 -11.55
CA TYR A 298 42.62 2.09 -12.15
C TYR A 298 41.43 1.16 -12.34
N ALA A 299 40.32 1.46 -11.66
CA ALA A 299 39.08 0.71 -11.76
C ALA A 299 37.96 1.58 -12.31
N ILE A 300 37.24 1.07 -13.29
CA ILE A 300 35.95 1.59 -13.77
C ILE A 300 34.87 0.66 -13.22
N VAL A 301 33.90 1.24 -12.52
CA VAL A 301 32.74 0.53 -11.99
C VAL A 301 31.50 1.02 -12.71
N GLU A 302 30.82 0.12 -13.42
CA GLU A 302 29.55 0.39 -14.09
C GLU A 302 28.42 -0.28 -13.31
N ILE A 303 27.44 0.52 -12.90
CA ILE A 303 26.27 0.05 -12.16
C ILE A 303 25.04 0.45 -12.97
N ARG A 304 24.26 -0.53 -13.43
CA ARG A 304 23.04 -0.31 -14.18
C ARG A 304 21.83 -0.73 -13.36
N ASN A 305 20.95 0.23 -13.10
CA ASN A 305 19.63 -0.03 -12.53
C ASN A 305 18.71 -0.65 -13.61
N LYS A 306 18.20 -1.84 -13.32
CA LYS A 306 17.22 -2.57 -14.14
C LYS A 306 15.81 -2.56 -13.55
N ALA A 307 15.64 -2.05 -12.33
CA ALA A 307 14.33 -1.92 -11.71
C ALA A 307 13.48 -0.85 -12.40
N GLY A 308 12.16 -1.00 -12.27
CA GLY A 308 11.19 0.00 -12.71
C GLY A 308 11.10 1.22 -11.79
N HIS A 309 11.93 1.30 -10.75
CA HIS A 309 11.98 2.38 -9.76
C HIS A 309 13.43 2.80 -9.46
N ALA A 310 13.64 3.86 -8.69
CA ALA A 310 14.97 4.21 -8.19
C ALA A 310 15.50 3.11 -7.26
N ILE A 311 16.83 3.02 -7.12
CA ILE A 311 17.48 2.15 -6.13
C ILE A 311 18.51 3.00 -5.37
N PRO A 312 18.45 3.05 -4.03
CA PRO A 312 17.36 2.55 -3.18
C PRO A 312 16.09 3.41 -3.30
N ASP A 313 14.92 2.82 -3.06
CA ASP A 313 13.61 3.49 -2.94
C ASP A 313 12.79 2.73 -1.89
N GLY A 314 12.02 3.46 -1.08
CA GLY A 314 11.15 2.93 -0.03
C GLY A 314 11.82 1.96 0.92
#